data_AF-A0A0B1SBD1-F1
#
_entry.id   AF-A0A0B1SBD1-F1
#
_cell.length_a   1.000
_cell.length_b   1.000
_cell.length_c   1.000
_cell.angle_alpha   90.00
_cell.angle_beta   90.00
_cell.angle_gamma   90.00
#
_symmetry.space_group_name_H-M   'P 1'
#
loop_
_entity.id
_entity.type
_entity.pdbx_description
1 polymer ?
#
loop_
_entity_poly.entity_id
_entity_poly.type
_entity_poly.pdbx_seq_one_letter_code
_entity_poly.pdbx_strand_id
1 'polypeptide(L)'
;MSSGGTDKLWTKHKGSAFPLVAEAIQEDLEAYRNSEDEIKRLKHAMGMEGNEADAAISSLFSDTTAKLGSTVTSLPQLLEAKRLIDLHTNVATTLLDHIKQRKLDVLFELEQKLLQHSPLEMPLLQLLADLNNPEDILRVILINYLCEENISKVGRDFFKFLCSNSRSGKHAV
;
A
#
# COMPACT_ATOMS: atom_id res chain seq x y z
N MET A 1 20.10 -13.86 14.72
CA MET A 1 19.34 -12.58 14.74
C MET A 1 17.94 -12.93 15.21
N SER A 2 17.51 -12.31 16.30
CA SER A 2 16.36 -12.69 17.14
C SER A 2 15.05 -12.73 16.35
N SER A 3 14.23 -13.75 16.64
CA SER A 3 12.89 -13.98 16.13
C SER A 3 11.91 -12.87 16.55
N GLY A 4 11.85 -11.79 15.77
CA GLY A 4 10.67 -10.92 15.72
C GLY A 4 9.59 -11.63 14.90
N GLY A 5 8.35 -11.65 15.40
CA GLY A 5 7.23 -12.32 14.74
C GLY A 5 7.20 -11.99 13.25
N THR A 6 7.20 -13.02 12.40
CA THR A 6 7.21 -12.88 10.94
C THR A 6 6.02 -12.03 10.49
N ASP A 7 6.30 -10.85 9.93
CA ASP A 7 5.33 -10.00 9.26
C ASP A 7 4.75 -10.75 8.04
N LYS A 8 3.59 -11.36 8.25
CA LYS A 8 2.94 -12.23 7.26
C LYS A 8 2.39 -11.42 6.09
N LEU A 9 1.82 -10.25 6.38
CA LEU A 9 1.27 -9.36 5.37
C LEU A 9 2.37 -8.94 4.40
N TRP A 10 3.50 -8.44 4.90
CA TRP A 10 4.63 -8.10 4.06
C TRP A 10 5.15 -9.29 3.25
N THR A 11 5.36 -10.43 3.92
CA THR A 11 5.93 -11.62 3.27
C THR A 11 5.05 -12.11 2.11
N LYS A 12 3.73 -12.04 2.27
CA LYS A 12 2.75 -12.52 1.28
C LYS A 12 2.45 -11.48 0.19
N HIS A 13 2.43 -10.19 0.53
CA HIS A 13 1.86 -9.15 -0.33
C HIS A 13 2.83 -8.06 -0.83
N LYS A 14 4.14 -8.10 -0.48
CA LYS A 14 5.14 -7.10 -0.93
C LYS A 14 5.28 -6.91 -2.44
N GLY A 15 4.85 -7.88 -3.26
CA GLY A 15 4.85 -7.81 -4.72
C GLY A 15 3.46 -7.86 -5.35
N SER A 16 2.41 -7.84 -4.53
CA SER A 16 1.03 -7.86 -5.02
C SER A 16 0.62 -6.48 -5.53
N ALA A 17 -0.38 -6.45 -6.43
CA ALA A 17 -1.02 -5.21 -6.83
C ALA A 17 -1.68 -4.54 -5.62
N PHE A 18 -1.66 -3.21 -5.57
CA PHE A 18 -2.17 -2.42 -4.45
C PHE A 18 -3.59 -2.81 -4.00
N PRO A 19 -4.58 -3.07 -4.89
CA PRO A 19 -5.92 -3.49 -4.47
C PRO A 19 -5.90 -4.76 -3.59
N LEU A 20 -5.07 -5.75 -3.93
CA LEU A 20 -4.93 -6.98 -3.15
C LEU A 20 -4.28 -6.72 -1.78
N VAL A 21 -3.38 -5.73 -1.69
CA VAL A 21 -2.79 -5.31 -0.43
C VAL A 21 -3.85 -4.67 0.47
N ALA A 22 -4.69 -3.80 -0.09
CA ALA A 22 -5.78 -3.16 0.64
C ALA A 22 -6.82 -4.17 1.16
N GLU A 23 -7.18 -5.15 0.33
CA GLU A 23 -8.04 -6.28 0.74
C GLU A 23 -7.42 -7.08 1.88
N ALA A 24 -6.14 -7.43 1.80
CA ALA A 24 -5.46 -8.18 2.84
C ALA A 24 -5.38 -7.43 4.19
N ILE A 25 -5.16 -6.11 4.17
CA ILE A 25 -5.19 -5.28 5.39
C ILE A 25 -6.60 -5.31 6.00
N GLN A 26 -7.64 -5.25 5.16
CA GLN A 26 -9.02 -5.30 5.62
C GLN A 26 -9.37 -6.66 6.24
N GLU A 27 -8.93 -7.77 5.64
CA GLU A 27 -9.08 -9.12 6.20
C GLU A 27 -8.38 -9.24 7.57
N ASP A 28 -7.14 -8.75 7.70
CA ASP A 28 -6.40 -8.78 8.97
C ASP A 28 -7.08 -7.92 10.05
N LEU A 29 -7.63 -6.75 9.68
CA LEU A 29 -8.42 -5.90 10.57
C LEU A 29 -9.68 -6.61 11.09
N GLU A 30 -10.39 -7.33 10.22
CA GLU A 30 -11.58 -8.09 10.58
C GLU A 30 -11.24 -9.27 11.50
N ALA A 31 -10.17 -10.01 11.18
CA ALA A 31 -9.67 -11.09 12.02
C ALA A 31 -9.24 -10.61 13.42
N TYR A 32 -8.59 -9.44 13.49
CA TYR A 32 -8.23 -8.79 14.74
C TYR A 32 -9.47 -8.44 15.57
N ARG A 33 -10.48 -7.80 14.96
CA ARG A 33 -11.74 -7.43 15.65
C ARG A 33 -12.46 -8.64 16.22
N ASN A 34 -12.54 -9.73 15.45
CA ASN A 34 -13.14 -10.97 15.92
C ASN A 34 -12.41 -11.56 17.14
N SER A 35 -11.07 -11.51 17.12
CA SER A 35 -10.23 -11.96 18.24
C SER A 35 -10.41 -11.09 19.49
N GLU A 36 -10.51 -9.77 19.30
CA GLU A 36 -10.74 -8.82 20.41
C GLU A 36 -12.12 -9.06 21.07
N ASP A 37 -13.15 -9.30 20.28
CA ASP A 37 -14.50 -9.59 20.78
C ASP A 37 -14.57 -10.93 21.53
N GLU A 38 -13.82 -11.94 21.10
CA GLU A 38 -13.69 -13.21 21.82
C GLU A 38 -13.03 -13.02 23.18
N ILE A 39 -11.94 -12.24 23.27
CA ILE A 39 -11.30 -11.91 24.55
C ILE A 39 -12.25 -11.16 25.48
N LYS A 40 -13.02 -10.18 24.96
CA LYS A 40 -14.02 -9.45 25.75
C LYS A 40 -15.09 -10.40 26.31
N ARG A 41 -15.58 -11.34 25.49
CA ARG A 41 -16.55 -12.37 25.93
C ARG A 41 -15.98 -13.29 27.00
N LEU A 42 -14.74 -13.75 26.82
CA LEU A 42 -14.06 -14.61 27.81
C LEU A 42 -13.86 -13.87 29.14
N LYS A 43 -13.41 -12.61 29.10
CA LYS A 43 -13.26 -11.75 30.29
C LYS A 43 -14.59 -11.63 31.07
N HIS A 44 -15.69 -11.36 30.35
CA HIS A 44 -17.02 -11.27 30.94
C HIS A 44 -17.47 -12.63 31.53
N ALA A 45 -17.29 -13.73 30.80
CA ALA A 45 -17.65 -15.07 31.27
C ALA A 45 -16.90 -15.51 32.53
N MET A 46 -15.68 -15.00 32.74
CA MET A 46 -14.86 -15.26 33.93
C MET A 46 -15.15 -14.31 35.11
N GLY A 47 -16.11 -13.39 34.98
CA GLY A 47 -16.48 -12.45 36.05
C GLY A 47 -15.40 -11.42 36.38
N MET A 48 -14.47 -11.17 35.46
CA MET A 48 -13.35 -10.24 35.63
C MET A 48 -13.71 -8.81 35.19
N GLU A 49 -14.79 -8.26 35.73
CA GLU A 49 -15.24 -6.90 35.45
C GLU A 49 -14.77 -5.91 36.53
N GLY A 50 -13.79 -5.04 36.20
CA GLY A 50 -13.30 -4.01 37.12
C GLY A 50 -11.93 -3.43 36.72
N ASN A 51 -11.62 -2.20 37.17
CA ASN A 51 -10.41 -1.42 36.84
C ASN A 51 -9.09 -2.04 37.38
N GLU A 52 -9.20 -3.02 38.28
CA GLU A 52 -8.07 -3.79 38.84
C GLU A 52 -7.67 -4.98 37.95
N ALA A 53 -8.49 -5.29 36.93
CA ALA A 53 -8.27 -6.43 36.04
C ALA A 53 -7.09 -6.19 35.08
N ASP A 54 -6.88 -4.99 34.54
CA ASP A 54 -5.87 -4.80 33.47
C ASP A 54 -4.42 -5.06 33.93
N ALA A 55 -4.07 -4.72 35.19
CA ALA A 55 -2.75 -5.01 35.75
C ALA A 55 -2.60 -6.47 36.22
N ALA A 56 -3.69 -7.09 36.69
CA ALA A 56 -3.73 -8.49 37.11
C ALA A 56 -3.86 -9.46 35.92
N ILE A 57 -4.42 -9.04 34.79
CA ILE A 57 -4.58 -9.85 33.56
C ILE A 57 -3.21 -10.17 32.96
N SER A 58 -2.27 -9.21 32.94
CA SER A 58 -0.91 -9.45 32.44
C SER A 58 -0.16 -10.50 33.27
N SER A 59 -0.36 -10.53 34.60
CA SER A 59 0.29 -11.50 35.48
C SER A 59 -0.44 -12.85 35.56
N LEU A 60 -1.78 -12.87 35.53
CA LEU A 60 -2.57 -14.11 35.62
C LEU A 60 -2.63 -14.90 34.31
N PHE A 61 -2.71 -14.26 33.13
CA PHE A 61 -2.79 -14.99 31.86
C PHE A 61 -1.49 -15.71 31.49
N SER A 62 -0.35 -15.27 32.02
CA SER A 62 0.93 -16.01 31.92
C SER A 62 0.82 -17.41 32.54
N ASP A 63 0.07 -17.55 33.64
CA ASP A 63 -0.04 -18.80 34.39
C ASP A 63 -1.23 -19.67 33.97
N THR A 64 -2.37 -19.07 33.55
CA THR A 64 -3.56 -19.83 33.14
C THR A 64 -3.49 -20.41 31.71
N THR A 65 -2.48 -20.02 30.92
CA THR A 65 -2.21 -20.57 29.57
C THR A 65 -1.94 -22.09 29.62
N ALA A 66 -1.54 -22.63 30.77
CA ALA A 66 -1.33 -24.07 30.95
C ALA A 66 -2.63 -24.91 30.97
N LYS A 67 -3.83 -24.30 31.09
CA LYS A 67 -5.10 -25.04 31.23
C LYS A 67 -6.13 -24.89 30.10
N LEU A 68 -5.92 -24.00 29.12
CA LEU A 68 -6.86 -23.78 28.02
C LEU A 68 -6.24 -24.20 26.68
N GLY A 69 -6.23 -25.50 26.43
CA GLY A 69 -5.57 -26.16 25.30
C GLY A 69 -6.25 -26.03 23.93
N SER A 70 -6.94 -24.94 23.60
CA SER A 70 -7.41 -24.75 22.22
C SER A 70 -7.67 -23.28 21.88
N THR A 71 -6.90 -22.76 20.92
CA THR A 71 -7.30 -21.66 20.03
C THR A 71 -7.50 -20.27 20.64
N VAL A 72 -6.76 -19.90 21.69
CA VAL A 72 -6.73 -18.49 22.13
C VAL A 72 -5.42 -17.86 21.71
N THR A 73 -5.46 -16.92 20.76
CA THR A 73 -4.34 -16.01 20.47
C THR A 73 -3.98 -15.29 21.77
N SER A 74 -2.74 -15.45 22.24
CA SER A 74 -2.33 -14.82 23.49
C SER A 74 -2.42 -13.29 23.37
N LEU A 75 -2.71 -12.60 24.48
CA LEU A 75 -2.78 -11.14 24.51
C LEU A 75 -1.52 -10.46 23.91
N PRO A 76 -0.28 -10.92 24.19
CA PRO A 76 0.92 -10.39 23.53
C PRO A 76 0.93 -10.56 22.00
N GLN A 77 0.42 -11.68 21.49
CA GLN A 77 0.31 -11.91 20.04
C GLN A 77 -0.74 -11.00 19.41
N LEU A 78 -1.85 -10.75 20.09
CA LEU A 78 -2.90 -9.85 19.60
C LEU A 78 -2.42 -8.39 19.54
N LEU A 79 -1.64 -7.94 20.54
CA LEU A 79 -1.02 -6.61 20.54
C LEU A 79 -0.01 -6.46 19.40
N GLU A 80 0.80 -7.49 19.14
CA GLU A 80 1.74 -7.46 18.02
C GLU A 80 1.03 -7.49 16.66
N ALA A 81 -0.06 -8.26 16.53
CA ALA A 81 -0.91 -8.25 15.33
C ALA A 81 -1.48 -6.85 15.07
N LYS A 82 -2.02 -6.18 16.10
CA LYS A 82 -2.49 -4.79 16.00
C LYS A 82 -1.38 -3.86 15.52
N ARG A 83 -0.18 -3.96 16.10
CA ARG A 83 0.97 -3.12 15.75
C ARG A 83 1.34 -3.26 14.27
N LEU A 84 1.33 -4.48 13.73
CA LEU A 84 1.61 -4.74 12.32
C LEU A 84 0.49 -4.23 11.41
N ILE A 85 -0.78 -4.41 11.79
CA ILE A 85 -1.93 -3.89 11.05
C ILE A 85 -1.88 -2.35 10.98
N ASP A 86 -1.64 -1.67 12.10
CA ASP A 86 -1.52 -0.21 12.15
C ASP A 86 -0.37 0.28 11.26
N LEU A 87 0.78 -0.42 11.29
CA LEU A 87 1.92 -0.13 10.41
C LEU A 87 1.54 -0.21 8.93
N HIS A 88 0.97 -1.34 8.50
CA HIS A 88 0.62 -1.55 7.09
C HIS A 88 -0.51 -0.64 6.62
N THR A 89 -1.48 -0.35 7.50
CA THR A 89 -2.55 0.63 7.21
C THR A 89 -1.98 2.02 6.94
N ASN A 90 -1.02 2.47 7.75
CA ASN A 90 -0.37 3.77 7.55
C ASN A 90 0.42 3.83 6.25
N VAL A 91 1.18 2.77 5.94
CA VAL A 91 1.92 2.65 4.67
C VAL A 91 0.96 2.66 3.49
N ALA A 92 -0.09 1.82 3.52
CA ALA A 92 -1.07 1.74 2.44
C ALA A 92 -1.83 3.05 2.22
N THR A 93 -2.18 3.75 3.30
CA THR A 93 -2.82 5.08 3.22
C THR A 93 -1.90 6.08 2.53
N THR A 94 -0.63 6.13 2.93
CA THR A 94 0.37 7.01 2.32
C THR A 94 0.57 6.68 0.84
N LEU A 95 0.63 5.39 0.49
CA LEU A 95 0.74 4.94 -0.90
C LEU A 95 -0.50 5.29 -1.72
N LEU A 96 -1.71 5.13 -1.15
CA LEU A 96 -2.96 5.48 -1.82
C LEU A 96 -3.00 6.96 -2.20
N ASP A 97 -2.52 7.83 -1.32
CA ASP A 97 -2.46 9.27 -1.60
C ASP A 97 -1.51 9.56 -2.78
N HIS A 98 -0.35 8.91 -2.84
CA HIS A 98 0.58 9.06 -3.96
C HIS A 98 0.01 8.50 -5.27
N ILE A 99 -0.67 7.35 -5.22
CA ILE A 99 -1.35 6.75 -6.37
C ILE A 99 -2.37 7.73 -6.95
N LYS A 100 -3.21 8.31 -6.09
CA LYS A 100 -4.24 9.28 -6.48
C LYS A 100 -3.63 10.57 -7.01
N GLN A 101 -2.66 11.14 -6.29
CA GLN A 101 -2.03 12.42 -6.66
C GLN A 101 -1.36 12.35 -8.03
N ARG A 102 -0.68 11.23 -8.33
CA ARG A 102 0.02 11.03 -9.60
C ARG A 102 -0.82 10.36 -10.67
N LYS A 103 -2.06 9.92 -10.35
CA LYS A 103 -2.93 9.14 -11.24
C LYS A 103 -2.19 7.92 -11.82
N LEU A 104 -1.56 7.15 -10.93
CA LEU A 104 -0.69 6.04 -11.33
C LEU A 104 -1.44 4.92 -12.08
N ASP A 105 -2.74 4.80 -11.86
CA ASP A 105 -3.65 3.94 -12.61
C ASP A 105 -3.69 4.33 -14.10
N VAL A 106 -3.88 5.61 -14.40
CA VAL A 106 -3.90 6.15 -15.77
C VAL A 106 -2.52 6.03 -16.42
N LEU A 107 -1.46 6.36 -15.67
CA LEU A 107 -0.09 6.23 -16.15
C LEU A 107 0.27 4.78 -16.48
N PHE A 108 -0.10 3.84 -15.61
CA PHE A 108 0.15 2.43 -15.83
C PHE A 108 -0.58 1.94 -17.08
N GLU A 109 -1.85 2.32 -17.28
CA GLU A 109 -2.60 1.94 -18.50
C GLU A 109 -1.94 2.49 -19.76
N LEU A 110 -1.52 3.77 -19.75
CA LEU A 110 -0.81 4.38 -20.86
C LEU A 110 0.47 3.61 -21.19
N GLU A 111 1.26 3.26 -20.18
CA GLU A 111 2.50 2.50 -20.36
C GLU A 111 2.25 1.11 -20.92
N GLN A 112 1.21 0.41 -20.46
CA GLN A 112 0.81 -0.87 -21.02
C GLN A 112 0.42 -0.74 -22.49
N LYS A 113 -0.35 0.30 -22.86
CA LYS A 113 -0.70 0.57 -24.26
C LYS A 113 0.55 0.78 -25.12
N LEU A 114 1.53 1.56 -24.63
CA LEU A 114 2.80 1.78 -25.34
C LEU A 114 3.63 0.51 -25.50
N LEU A 115 3.82 -0.26 -24.41
CA LEU A 115 4.59 -1.51 -24.42
C LEU A 115 3.99 -2.56 -25.36
N GLN A 116 2.67 -2.57 -25.51
CA GLN A 116 1.95 -3.50 -26.37
C GLN A 116 1.74 -2.96 -27.80
N HIS A 117 2.27 -1.78 -28.12
CA HIS A 117 2.01 -1.07 -29.38
C HIS A 117 0.52 -0.90 -29.71
N SER A 118 -0.30 -0.78 -28.67
CA SER A 118 -1.74 -0.58 -28.81
C SER A 118 -2.05 0.84 -29.27
N PRO A 119 -3.11 1.05 -30.06
CA PRO A 119 -3.50 2.38 -30.49
C PRO A 119 -3.89 3.24 -29.28
N LEU A 120 -3.42 4.49 -29.28
CA LEU A 120 -3.82 5.49 -28.29
C LEU A 120 -5.10 6.18 -28.76
N GLU A 121 -5.97 6.52 -27.81
CA GLU A 121 -7.24 7.23 -28.07
C GLU A 121 -7.02 8.67 -28.56
N MET A 122 -5.87 9.25 -28.22
CA MET A 122 -5.44 10.57 -28.65
C MET A 122 -3.91 10.64 -28.75
N PRO A 123 -3.34 11.68 -29.39
CA PRO A 123 -1.90 11.80 -29.55
C PRO A 123 -1.18 11.82 -28.19
N LEU A 124 -0.05 11.11 -28.10
CA LEU A 124 0.74 10.98 -26.87
C LEU A 124 1.12 12.35 -26.25
N LEU A 125 1.44 13.33 -27.10
CA LEU A 125 1.76 14.69 -26.65
C LEU A 125 0.62 15.35 -25.86
N GLN A 126 -0.64 15.06 -26.22
CA GLN A 126 -1.81 15.57 -25.51
C GLN A 126 -1.97 14.89 -24.15
N LEU A 127 -1.78 13.57 -24.08
CA LEU A 127 -1.80 12.83 -22.83
C LEU A 127 -0.71 13.31 -21.85
N LEU A 128 0.49 13.63 -22.36
CA LEU A 128 1.58 14.16 -21.54
C LEU A 128 1.33 15.58 -21.02
N ALA A 129 0.49 16.37 -21.70
CA ALA A 129 0.16 17.72 -21.26
C ALA A 129 -0.69 17.72 -19.98
N ASP A 130 -1.42 16.64 -19.72
CA ASP A 130 -2.23 16.45 -18.52
C ASP A 130 -1.43 15.89 -17.32
N LEU A 131 -0.14 15.57 -17.53
CA LEU A 131 0.77 15.12 -16.48
C LEU A 131 1.49 16.30 -15.84
N ASN A 132 1.51 16.33 -14.51
CA ASN A 132 2.15 17.41 -13.74
C ASN A 132 3.53 17.02 -13.18
N ASN A 133 3.85 15.73 -13.19
CA ASN A 133 5.11 15.23 -12.66
C ASN A 133 6.14 15.06 -13.80
N PRO A 134 7.27 15.79 -13.78
CA PRO A 134 8.26 15.74 -14.85
C PRO A 134 8.97 14.39 -14.98
N GLU A 135 9.10 13.63 -13.88
CA GLU A 135 9.65 12.28 -13.89
C GLU A 135 8.70 11.30 -14.58
N ASP A 136 7.40 11.41 -14.34
CA ASP A 136 6.39 10.61 -15.05
C ASP A 136 6.38 10.91 -16.55
N ILE A 137 6.44 12.18 -16.92
CA ILE A 137 6.55 12.59 -18.33
C ILE A 137 7.79 11.97 -18.96
N LEU A 138 8.95 12.12 -18.33
CA LEU A 138 10.21 11.60 -18.84
C LEU A 138 10.14 10.07 -18.99
N ARG A 139 9.61 9.38 -17.98
CA ARG A 139 9.44 7.92 -17.98
C ARG A 139 8.59 7.46 -19.15
N VAL A 140 7.43 8.08 -19.39
CA VAL A 140 6.55 7.73 -20.52
C VAL A 140 7.23 8.00 -21.86
N ILE A 141 7.95 9.11 -22.01
CA ILE A 141 8.72 9.43 -23.23
C ILE A 141 9.78 8.37 -23.50
N LEU A 142 10.51 7.93 -22.45
CA LEU A 142 11.53 6.90 -22.57
C LEU A 142 10.93 5.55 -22.95
N ILE A 143 9.80 5.16 -22.34
CA ILE A 143 9.08 3.94 -22.69
C ILE A 143 8.67 3.98 -24.17
N ASN A 144 8.03 5.07 -24.60
CA ASN A 144 7.62 5.24 -26.00
C ASN A 144 8.82 5.14 -26.95
N TYR A 145 9.91 5.84 -26.63
CA TYR A 145 11.14 5.82 -27.43
C TYR A 145 11.75 4.43 -27.54
N LEU A 146 11.79 3.66 -26.44
CA LEU A 146 12.34 2.30 -26.42
C LEU A 146 11.44 1.29 -27.15
N CYS A 147 10.13 1.55 -27.22
CA CYS A 147 9.19 0.70 -27.94
C CYS A 147 9.14 1.02 -29.44
N GLU A 148 9.49 2.23 -29.89
CA GLU A 148 9.45 2.58 -31.31
C GLU A 148 10.63 2.00 -32.12
N GLU A 149 10.32 1.33 -33.24
CA GLU A 149 11.32 0.78 -34.16
C GLU A 149 12.07 1.86 -34.98
N ASN A 150 11.59 3.12 -35.01
CA ASN A 150 12.12 4.20 -35.87
C ASN A 150 12.42 5.51 -35.11
N ILE A 151 13.60 5.55 -34.51
CA ILE A 151 14.20 6.60 -33.64
C ILE A 151 14.15 8.05 -34.18
N SER A 152 14.00 8.29 -35.49
CA SER A 152 14.43 9.57 -36.09
C SER A 152 13.46 10.75 -36.04
N LYS A 153 12.15 10.55 -35.79
CA LYS A 153 11.15 11.64 -35.81
C LYS A 153 10.69 12.08 -34.43
N VAL A 154 10.53 11.12 -33.52
CA VAL A 154 9.84 11.32 -32.25
C VAL A 154 10.69 12.07 -31.22
N GLY A 155 12.01 11.85 -31.22
CA GLY A 155 12.92 12.57 -30.31
C GLY A 155 12.94 14.09 -30.48
N ARG A 156 12.69 14.62 -31.68
CA ARG A 156 12.70 16.07 -31.94
C ARG A 156 11.48 16.80 -31.38
N ASP A 157 10.30 16.17 -31.46
CA ASP A 157 9.06 16.79 -30.99
C ASP A 157 8.98 16.74 -29.46
N PHE A 158 9.49 15.66 -28.84
CA PHE A 158 9.62 15.59 -27.37
C PHE A 158 10.61 16.57 -26.80
N PHE A 159 11.76 16.78 -27.44
CA PHE A 159 12.73 17.77 -26.97
C PHE A 159 12.12 19.19 -26.95
N LYS A 160 11.32 19.54 -27.97
CA LYS A 160 10.60 20.81 -28.02
C LYS A 160 9.52 20.92 -26.93
N PHE A 161 8.82 19.83 -26.63
CA PHE A 161 7.85 19.79 -25.53
C PHE A 161 8.50 20.05 -24.17
N LEU A 162 9.61 19.35 -23.88
CA LEU A 162 10.35 19.54 -22.63
C LEU A 162 10.90 20.97 -22.48
N CYS A 163 11.45 21.54 -23.56
CA CYS A 163 11.91 22.93 -23.56
C CYS A 163 10.78 23.95 -23.33
N SER A 164 9.57 23.66 -23.80
CA SER A 164 8.40 24.53 -23.63
C SER A 164 7.89 24.50 -22.19
N ASN A 165 7.77 23.32 -21.59
CA ASN A 165 7.30 23.18 -20.20
C ASN A 165 8.33 23.68 -19.16
N SER A 166 9.63 23.58 -19.44
CA SER A 166 10.68 24.14 -18.56
C SER A 166 10.63 25.68 -18.47
N ARG A 167 10.07 26.37 -19.47
CA ARG A 167 9.92 27.83 -19.48
C ARG A 167 8.70 28.32 -18.69
N SER A 168 7.66 27.49 -18.56
CA SER A 168 6.42 27.85 -17.86
C SER A 168 6.58 27.82 -16.32
N GLY A 169 7.46 26.98 -15.79
CA GLY A 169 7.70 26.84 -14.35
C GLY A 169 8.46 27.99 -13.66
N LYS A 170 8.76 29.11 -14.34
CA LYS A 170 9.54 30.23 -13.78
C LYS A 170 8.70 31.37 -13.18
N HIS A 171 7.39 31.23 -13.05
CA HIS A 171 6.51 32.30 -12.53
C HIS A 171 5.66 31.91 -11.31
N ALA A 172 6.07 30.92 -10.52
CA ALA A 172 5.49 30.64 -9.20
C ALA A 172 6.55 30.79 -8.11
N VAL A 173 6.86 32.04 -7.75
CA VAL A 173 7.48 32.44 -6.48
C VAL A 173 6.60 33.51 -5.86
#